data_AF-A0A0A0JS52-F1
#
_entry.id   AF-A0A0A0JS52-F1
#
_cell.length_a   1.000
_cell.length_b   1.000
_cell.length_c   1.000
_cell.angle_alpha   90.00
_cell.angle_beta   90.00
_cell.angle_gamma   90.00
#
_symmetry.space_group_name_H-M   'P 1'
#
loop_
_entity.id
_entity.type
_entity.pdbx_description
1 polymer ?
#
loop_
_entity_poly.entity_id
_entity_poly.type
_entity_poly.pdbx_seq_one_letter_code
_entity_poly.pdbx_strand_id
1 'polypeptide(L)'
;MTDTSADLTSAVTALAGLPGVADRIDAARAACTQLRWHHALRRRIPEAAAESRVRGAWASGELDGARLSVEIVRDLMRGAVTWHDDPDPVEQVMRGVIAATAETERLGHVVLTAPMQALARLHTAAAAGLVPDSELGRPRLDGEDCREFVEIGEAPPAAAARARLQRVVAVLAHTRSLPVPVVAALVHAEIVTARPFTRGNGVVARAAERAVVQAGGLDPTGVAVTEAGHGTGGGPAYLGGLTAYTRGDAAGVGLWVTHCCDAIVAGAAEGERIADAVLAGRLS
;
A
#
# COMPACT_ATOMS: atom_id res chain seq x y z
N MET A 1 28.32 17.41 -11.68
CA MET A 1 27.02 16.72 -11.65
C MET A 1 27.19 15.38 -10.93
N THR A 2 27.76 15.45 -9.72
CA THR A 2 28.06 14.33 -8.83
C THR A 2 26.76 13.89 -8.16
N ASP A 3 26.15 12.91 -8.84
CA ASP A 3 25.33 11.80 -8.39
C ASP A 3 24.19 12.01 -7.37
N THR A 4 23.11 12.66 -7.81
CA THR A 4 21.81 12.69 -7.11
C THR A 4 21.25 11.29 -6.79
N SER A 5 21.65 10.23 -7.53
CA SER A 5 21.23 8.85 -7.27
C SER A 5 21.99 8.24 -6.08
N ALA A 6 23.30 8.49 -6.00
CA ALA A 6 24.11 8.09 -4.83
C ALA A 6 23.64 8.80 -3.56
N ASP A 7 23.26 10.08 -3.65
CA ASP A 7 22.71 10.85 -2.52
C ASP A 7 21.37 10.28 -2.04
N LEU A 8 20.44 9.99 -2.95
CA LEU A 8 19.17 9.31 -2.63
C LEU A 8 19.42 7.95 -1.95
N THR A 9 20.31 7.14 -2.52
CA THR A 9 20.61 5.80 -2.01
C THR A 9 21.18 5.87 -0.60
N SER A 10 22.11 6.80 -0.37
CA SER A 10 22.69 7.06 0.95
C SER A 10 21.62 7.50 1.95
N ALA A 11 20.77 8.47 1.57
CA ALA A 11 19.72 9.00 2.43
C ALA A 11 18.69 7.93 2.84
N VAL A 12 18.19 7.12 1.90
CA VAL A 12 17.23 6.06 2.21
C VAL A 12 17.89 4.94 3.03
N THR A 13 19.15 4.60 2.73
CA THR A 13 19.90 3.60 3.52
C THR A 13 20.13 4.07 4.95
N ALA A 14 20.38 5.36 5.18
CA ALA A 14 20.56 5.92 6.51
C ALA A 14 19.32 5.74 7.41
N LEU A 15 18.11 5.72 6.83
CA LEU A 15 16.87 5.46 7.59
C LEU A 15 16.83 4.05 8.20
N ALA A 16 17.46 3.07 7.54
CA ALA A 16 17.57 1.70 8.09
C ALA A 16 18.46 1.65 9.34
N GLY A 17 19.32 2.64 9.54
CA GLY A 17 20.19 2.77 10.71
C GLY A 17 19.57 3.54 11.89
N LEU A 18 18.32 4.00 11.78
CA LEU A 18 17.64 4.65 12.90
C LEU A 18 17.44 3.67 14.07
N PRO A 19 17.40 4.15 15.33
CA PRO A 19 17.29 3.29 16.50
C PRO A 19 16.15 2.28 16.40
N GLY A 20 16.46 0.99 16.51
CA GLY A 20 15.51 -0.12 16.46
C GLY A 20 14.97 -0.49 15.07
N VAL A 21 15.23 0.30 14.03
CA VAL A 21 14.67 0.05 12.68
C VAL A 21 15.31 -1.17 12.02
N ALA A 22 16.62 -1.37 12.17
CA ALA A 22 17.32 -2.52 11.58
C ALA A 22 16.72 -3.86 12.03
N ASP A 23 16.48 -4.03 13.33
CA ASP A 23 15.88 -5.26 13.90
C ASP A 23 14.47 -5.52 13.35
N ARG A 24 13.71 -4.45 13.10
CA ARG A 24 12.35 -4.53 12.54
C ARG A 24 12.36 -4.87 11.06
N ILE A 25 13.31 -4.34 10.29
CA ILE A 25 13.54 -4.73 8.89
C ILE A 25 13.86 -6.23 8.81
N ASP A 26 14.73 -6.73 9.69
CA ASP A 26 15.11 -8.13 9.68
C ASP A 26 13.96 -9.05 10.13
N ALA A 27 13.15 -8.63 11.10
CA ALA A 27 11.92 -9.33 11.46
C ALA A 27 10.93 -9.42 10.29
N ALA A 28 10.70 -8.32 9.57
CA ALA A 28 9.84 -8.30 8.38
C ALA A 28 10.35 -9.24 7.28
N ARG A 29 11.66 -9.23 7.00
CA ARG A 29 12.30 -10.16 6.05
C ARG A 29 12.16 -11.62 6.47
N ALA A 30 12.37 -11.90 7.75
CA ALA A 30 12.25 -13.26 8.30
C ALA A 30 10.81 -13.77 8.16
N ALA A 31 9.82 -12.97 8.51
CA ALA A 31 8.40 -13.34 8.41
C ALA A 31 7.98 -13.61 6.95
N CYS A 32 8.33 -12.73 6.00
CA CYS A 32 8.03 -12.98 4.58
C CYS A 32 8.79 -14.18 4.02
N THR A 33 10.02 -14.44 4.50
CA THR A 33 10.78 -15.64 4.13
C THR A 33 10.08 -16.90 4.63
N GLN A 34 9.61 -16.93 5.88
CA GLN A 34 8.84 -18.05 6.43
C GLN A 34 7.57 -18.31 5.62
N LEU A 35 6.78 -17.27 5.36
CA LEU A 35 5.58 -17.35 4.52
C LEU A 35 5.91 -17.93 3.13
N ARG A 36 6.95 -17.43 2.45
CA ARG A 36 7.36 -17.92 1.13
C ARG A 36 7.64 -19.43 1.10
N TRP A 37 8.13 -19.99 2.19
CA TRP A 37 8.44 -21.42 2.31
C TRP A 37 7.29 -22.27 2.86
N HIS A 38 6.13 -21.66 3.12
CA HIS A 38 4.94 -22.36 3.59
C HIS A 38 4.52 -23.47 2.62
N HIS A 39 4.14 -24.64 3.14
CA HIS A 39 3.92 -25.85 2.34
C HIS A 39 2.85 -25.66 1.25
N ALA A 40 1.77 -24.94 1.55
CA ALA A 40 0.69 -24.67 0.59
C ALA A 40 1.18 -23.92 -0.65
N LEU A 41 2.13 -22.99 -0.48
CA LEU A 41 2.64 -22.13 -1.54
C LEU A 41 3.59 -22.85 -2.50
N ARG A 42 3.88 -24.14 -2.31
CA ARG A 42 4.59 -24.93 -3.32
C ARG A 42 3.75 -25.19 -4.57
N ARG A 43 2.41 -25.21 -4.44
CA ARG A 43 1.48 -25.57 -5.52
C ARG A 43 0.25 -24.69 -5.60
N ARG A 44 -0.05 -23.90 -4.57
CA ARG A 44 -1.31 -23.16 -4.44
C ARG A 44 -1.10 -21.64 -4.30
N ILE A 45 -0.03 -21.10 -4.89
CA ILE A 45 0.23 -19.65 -4.90
C ILE A 45 -0.94 -18.88 -5.52
N PRO A 46 -1.47 -19.25 -6.70
CA PRO A 46 -2.56 -18.49 -7.32
C PRO A 46 -3.78 -18.35 -6.42
N GLU A 47 -4.18 -19.43 -5.72
CA GLU A 47 -5.32 -19.43 -4.81
C GLU A 47 -5.05 -18.61 -3.55
N ALA A 48 -3.85 -18.73 -2.96
CA ALA A 48 -3.47 -17.95 -1.80
C ALA A 48 -3.36 -16.45 -2.13
N ALA A 49 -2.80 -16.10 -3.31
CA ALA A 49 -2.70 -14.73 -3.77
C ALA A 49 -4.07 -14.12 -4.13
N ALA A 50 -5.01 -14.92 -4.64
CA ALA A 50 -6.38 -14.49 -4.87
C ALA A 50 -7.10 -14.14 -3.55
N GLU A 51 -7.04 -15.02 -2.54
CA GLU A 51 -7.62 -14.73 -1.23
C GLU A 51 -6.87 -13.60 -0.50
N SER A 52 -5.55 -13.48 -0.65
CA SER A 52 -4.77 -12.34 -0.15
C SER A 52 -5.31 -11.01 -0.65
N ARG A 53 -5.68 -10.93 -1.93
CA ARG A 53 -6.30 -9.73 -2.50
C ARG A 53 -7.71 -9.47 -1.96
N VAL A 54 -8.51 -10.50 -1.68
CA VAL A 54 -9.81 -10.34 -1.02
C VAL A 54 -9.64 -9.71 0.36
N ARG A 55 -8.75 -10.27 1.18
CA ARG A 55 -8.50 -9.75 2.53
C ARG A 55 -7.81 -8.39 2.52
N GLY A 56 -6.96 -8.15 1.52
CA GLY A 56 -6.33 -6.86 1.26
C GLY A 56 -7.32 -5.78 0.92
N ALA A 57 -8.26 -6.05 0.01
CA ALA A 57 -9.33 -5.13 -0.35
C ALA A 57 -10.24 -4.85 0.85
N TRP A 58 -10.62 -5.88 1.60
CA TRP A 58 -11.40 -5.72 2.83
C TRP A 58 -10.69 -4.83 3.86
N ALA A 59 -9.44 -5.12 4.20
CA ALA A 59 -8.68 -4.34 5.18
C ALA A 59 -8.38 -2.92 4.68
N SER A 60 -8.16 -2.73 3.38
CA SER A 60 -8.00 -1.41 2.77
C SER A 60 -9.27 -0.58 2.88
N GLY A 61 -10.45 -1.20 2.71
CA GLY A 61 -11.76 -0.57 2.92
C GLY A 61 -11.98 -0.16 4.38
N GLU A 62 -11.67 -1.05 5.32
CA GLU A 62 -11.74 -0.75 6.76
C GLU A 62 -10.89 0.47 7.13
N LEU A 63 -9.66 0.57 6.58
CA LEU A 63 -8.76 1.71 6.78
C LEU A 63 -9.26 3.00 6.11
N ASP A 64 -10.08 2.90 5.07
CA ASP A 64 -10.73 4.04 4.41
C ASP A 64 -12.10 4.41 5.04
N GLY A 65 -12.53 3.66 6.06
CA GLY A 65 -13.84 3.81 6.69
C GLY A 65 -15.01 3.23 5.89
N ALA A 66 -14.74 2.56 4.77
CA ALA A 66 -15.74 1.91 3.92
C ALA A 66 -15.85 0.42 4.29
N ARG A 67 -16.75 0.12 5.23
CA ARG A 67 -16.83 -1.20 5.87
C ARG A 67 -17.83 -2.12 5.18
N LEU A 68 -17.33 -3.26 4.69
CA LEU A 68 -18.11 -4.41 4.24
C LEU A 68 -17.60 -5.66 4.94
N SER A 69 -18.40 -6.73 5.00
CA SER A 69 -17.89 -8.03 5.44
C SER A 69 -16.90 -8.61 4.43
N VAL A 70 -15.92 -9.39 4.89
CA VAL A 70 -14.94 -10.02 3.99
C VAL A 70 -15.63 -11.01 3.04
N GLU A 71 -16.75 -11.60 3.44
CA GLU A 71 -17.61 -12.45 2.60
C GLU A 71 -18.21 -11.66 1.44
N ILE A 72 -18.77 -10.47 1.69
CA ILE A 72 -19.31 -9.61 0.63
C ILE A 72 -18.20 -9.18 -0.33
N VAL A 73 -17.03 -8.78 0.20
CA VAL A 73 -15.87 -8.41 -0.64
C VAL A 73 -15.43 -9.59 -1.51
N ARG A 74 -15.39 -10.81 -0.95
CA ARG A 74 -15.08 -12.04 -1.69
C ARG A 74 -16.08 -12.29 -2.82
N ASP A 75 -17.37 -12.17 -2.53
CA ASP A 75 -18.45 -12.37 -3.50
C ASP A 75 -18.42 -11.35 -4.64
N LEU A 76 -18.14 -10.08 -4.33
CA LEU A 76 -17.96 -9.03 -5.33
C LEU A 76 -16.75 -9.30 -6.21
N MET A 77 -15.60 -9.66 -5.61
CA MET A 77 -14.37 -9.91 -6.37
C MET A 77 -14.43 -11.13 -7.27
N ARG A 78 -15.21 -12.15 -6.91
CA ARG A 78 -15.46 -13.33 -7.77
C ARG A 78 -16.65 -13.17 -8.71
N GLY A 79 -17.34 -12.02 -8.67
CA GLY A 79 -18.52 -11.74 -9.50
C GLY A 79 -19.76 -12.58 -9.13
N ALA A 80 -19.83 -13.11 -7.90
CA ALA A 80 -20.99 -13.84 -7.40
C ALA A 80 -22.15 -12.90 -7.03
N VAL A 81 -21.84 -11.65 -6.70
CA VAL A 81 -22.81 -10.58 -6.50
C VAL A 81 -22.36 -9.33 -7.26
N THR A 82 -23.30 -8.47 -7.59
CA THR A 82 -23.05 -7.16 -8.22
C THR A 82 -23.35 -6.05 -7.24
N TRP A 83 -22.77 -4.89 -7.50
CA TRP A 83 -23.13 -3.65 -6.80
C TRP A 83 -24.57 -3.25 -7.06
N HIS A 84 -25.12 -2.41 -6.18
CA HIS A 84 -26.41 -1.78 -6.44
C HIS A 84 -26.31 -0.78 -7.61
N ASP A 85 -27.43 -0.57 -8.30
CA ASP A 85 -27.51 0.40 -9.41
C ASP A 85 -27.20 1.83 -8.94
N ASP A 86 -27.66 2.18 -7.75
CA ASP A 86 -27.32 3.42 -7.05
C ASP A 86 -26.46 3.10 -5.81
N PRO A 87 -25.12 3.09 -5.94
CA PRO A 87 -24.24 2.71 -4.84
C PRO A 87 -24.21 3.79 -3.76
N ASP A 88 -24.37 3.37 -2.50
CA ASP A 88 -24.16 4.24 -1.36
C ASP A 88 -22.68 4.69 -1.24
N PRO A 89 -22.34 5.66 -0.38
CA PRO A 89 -20.95 6.12 -0.24
C PRO A 89 -19.93 5.03 0.12
N VAL A 90 -20.33 3.99 0.86
CA VAL A 90 -19.45 2.86 1.20
C VAL A 90 -19.17 2.03 -0.05
N GLU A 91 -20.19 1.72 -0.84
CA GLU A 91 -20.03 0.99 -2.11
C GLU A 91 -19.21 1.77 -3.13
N GLN A 92 -19.41 3.09 -3.22
CA GLN A 92 -18.61 3.94 -4.09
C GLN A 92 -17.12 3.84 -3.78
N VAL A 93 -16.73 3.90 -2.50
CA VAL A 93 -15.33 3.74 -2.08
C VAL A 93 -14.86 2.30 -2.31
N MET A 94 -15.67 1.31 -1.94
CA MET A 94 -15.29 -0.10 -2.07
C MET A 94 -15.11 -0.58 -3.51
N ARG A 95 -15.85 0.00 -4.47
CA ARG A 95 -15.60 -0.20 -5.91
C ARG A 95 -14.16 0.18 -6.27
N GLY A 96 -13.70 1.34 -5.83
CA GLY A 96 -12.34 1.83 -6.05
C GLY A 96 -11.29 0.98 -5.32
N VAL A 97 -11.54 0.61 -4.07
CA VAL A 97 -10.66 -0.27 -3.27
C VAL A 97 -10.45 -1.63 -3.94
N ILE A 98 -11.53 -2.28 -4.35
CA ILE A 98 -11.48 -3.58 -5.03
C ILE A 98 -10.76 -3.43 -6.38
N ALA A 99 -11.07 -2.40 -7.16
CA ALA A 99 -10.45 -2.17 -8.46
C ALA A 99 -8.94 -1.91 -8.34
N ALA A 100 -8.51 -1.07 -7.39
CA ALA A 100 -7.10 -0.79 -7.14
C ALA A 100 -6.34 -2.01 -6.61
N THR A 101 -6.96 -2.81 -5.74
CA THR A 101 -6.36 -4.07 -5.25
C THR A 101 -6.25 -5.11 -6.36
N ALA A 102 -7.23 -5.20 -7.26
CA ALA A 102 -7.13 -6.05 -8.45
C ALA A 102 -6.04 -5.55 -9.43
N GLU A 103 -5.85 -4.24 -9.54
CA GLU A 103 -4.83 -3.63 -10.40
C GLU A 103 -3.40 -4.00 -9.98
N THR A 104 -3.14 -4.24 -8.68
CA THR A 104 -1.78 -4.62 -8.23
C THR A 104 -1.28 -5.91 -8.85
N GLU A 105 -2.16 -6.88 -9.11
CA GLU A 105 -1.82 -8.13 -9.83
C GLU A 105 -1.31 -7.83 -11.25
N ARG A 106 -1.88 -6.83 -11.92
CA ARG A 106 -1.55 -6.46 -13.30
C ARG A 106 -0.34 -5.53 -13.40
N LEU A 107 0.15 -4.98 -12.28
CA LEU A 107 1.33 -4.12 -12.29
C LEU A 107 2.61 -4.94 -12.38
N GLY A 108 2.76 -5.99 -11.57
CA GLY A 108 4.02 -6.73 -11.46
C GLY A 108 5.21 -5.78 -11.28
N HIS A 109 6.25 -5.93 -12.10
CA HIS A 109 7.44 -5.06 -12.04
C HIS A 109 7.23 -3.64 -12.59
N VAL A 110 6.09 -3.31 -13.20
CA VAL A 110 5.81 -1.96 -13.74
C VAL A 110 5.86 -0.90 -12.64
N VAL A 111 5.52 -1.24 -11.39
CA VAL A 111 5.63 -0.32 -10.25
C VAL A 111 7.06 0.19 -10.02
N LEU A 112 8.08 -0.59 -10.42
CA LEU A 112 9.49 -0.24 -10.27
C LEU A 112 10.08 0.33 -11.57
N THR A 113 9.65 -0.16 -12.74
CA THR A 113 10.23 0.24 -14.04
C THR A 113 9.54 1.43 -14.69
N ALA A 114 8.25 1.64 -14.42
CA ALA A 114 7.50 2.80 -14.86
C ALA A 114 6.59 3.33 -13.73
N PRO A 115 7.16 3.85 -12.62
CA PRO A 115 6.40 4.17 -11.41
C PRO A 115 5.27 5.19 -11.64
N MET A 116 5.48 6.20 -12.50
CA MET A 116 4.41 7.16 -12.84
C MET A 116 3.21 6.49 -13.52
N GLN A 117 3.47 5.55 -14.45
CA GLN A 117 2.41 4.81 -15.11
C GLN A 117 1.66 3.91 -14.13
N ALA A 118 2.39 3.26 -13.21
CA ALA A 118 1.79 2.43 -12.18
C ALA A 118 0.88 3.24 -11.24
N LEU A 119 1.37 4.38 -10.74
CA LEU A 119 0.60 5.26 -9.86
C LEU A 119 -0.61 5.89 -10.57
N ALA A 120 -0.48 6.24 -11.85
CA ALA A 120 -1.61 6.68 -12.65
C ALA A 120 -2.69 5.60 -12.78
N ARG A 121 -2.31 4.35 -13.10
CA ARG A 121 -3.24 3.21 -13.18
C ARG A 121 -3.92 2.92 -11.84
N LEU A 122 -3.17 2.93 -10.75
CA LEU A 122 -3.73 2.75 -9.40
C LEU A 122 -4.72 3.86 -9.04
N HIS A 123 -4.37 5.12 -9.31
CA HIS A 123 -5.27 6.24 -9.03
C HIS A 123 -6.54 6.18 -9.89
N THR A 124 -6.41 5.90 -11.19
CA THR A 124 -7.58 5.72 -12.06
C THR A 124 -8.50 4.60 -11.53
N ALA A 125 -7.94 3.47 -11.10
CA ALA A 125 -8.74 2.39 -10.53
C ALA A 125 -9.38 2.77 -9.19
N ALA A 126 -8.64 3.46 -8.30
CA ALA A 126 -9.09 3.82 -6.97
C ALA A 126 -10.16 4.93 -6.96
N ALA A 127 -10.08 5.87 -7.90
CA ALA A 127 -10.87 7.10 -7.88
C ALA A 127 -11.98 7.16 -8.96
N ALA A 128 -12.07 6.16 -9.85
CA ALA A 128 -13.13 6.10 -10.87
C ALA A 128 -14.51 6.20 -10.22
N GLY A 129 -15.32 7.16 -10.67
CA GLY A 129 -16.65 7.44 -10.11
C GLY A 129 -16.66 8.23 -8.78
N LEU A 130 -15.49 8.52 -8.19
CA LEU A 130 -15.35 9.33 -6.98
C LEU A 130 -14.91 10.78 -7.24
N VAL A 131 -14.33 11.03 -8.42
CA VAL A 131 -13.85 12.32 -8.91
C VAL A 131 -14.20 12.47 -10.41
N PRO A 132 -14.19 13.69 -10.97
CA PRO A 132 -14.34 13.90 -12.42
C PRO A 132 -13.29 13.15 -13.23
N ASP A 133 -13.67 12.61 -14.40
CA ASP A 133 -12.78 11.85 -15.28
C ASP A 133 -11.49 12.60 -15.66
N SER A 134 -11.56 13.94 -15.75
CA SER A 134 -10.42 14.80 -16.03
C SER A 134 -9.36 14.85 -14.92
N GLU A 135 -9.67 14.34 -13.73
CA GLU A 135 -8.74 14.25 -12.59
C GLU A 135 -8.10 12.86 -12.45
N LEU A 136 -8.63 11.83 -13.13
CA LEU A 136 -8.15 10.46 -13.02
C LEU A 136 -6.71 10.30 -13.53
N GLY A 137 -5.93 9.48 -12.81
CA GLY A 137 -4.57 9.11 -13.18
C GLY A 137 -3.53 10.25 -13.19
N ARG A 138 -3.87 11.46 -12.74
CA ARG A 138 -2.93 12.58 -12.67
C ARG A 138 -2.87 13.23 -11.29
N PRO A 139 -1.74 13.85 -10.91
CA PRO A 139 -1.71 14.70 -9.73
C PRO A 139 -2.65 15.89 -9.85
N ARG A 140 -3.08 16.41 -8.70
CA ARG A 140 -3.89 17.62 -8.62
C ARG A 140 -3.13 18.86 -9.10
N LEU A 141 -3.86 19.78 -9.70
CA LEU A 141 -3.40 21.06 -10.23
C LEU A 141 -3.54 22.17 -9.19
N ASP A 142 -2.94 23.32 -9.47
CA ASP A 142 -3.06 24.48 -8.58
C ASP A 142 -4.54 24.94 -8.56
N GLY A 143 -5.11 25.10 -7.37
CA GLY A 143 -6.54 25.35 -7.17
C GLY A 143 -7.39 24.10 -6.88
N GLU A 144 -6.86 22.90 -7.12
CA GLU A 144 -7.48 21.65 -6.70
C GLU A 144 -7.01 21.25 -5.28
N ASP A 145 -7.95 20.91 -4.41
CA ASP A 145 -7.72 20.57 -3.00
C ASP A 145 -8.04 19.09 -2.72
N CYS A 146 -7.60 18.58 -1.56
CA CYS A 146 -7.86 17.22 -1.09
C CYS A 146 -8.32 17.24 0.38
N ARG A 147 -9.47 16.61 0.65
CA ARG A 147 -10.07 16.53 2.00
C ARG A 147 -9.79 15.22 2.73
N GLU A 148 -8.87 14.41 2.23
CA GLU A 148 -8.48 13.16 2.89
C GLU A 148 -7.46 13.43 4.00
N PHE A 149 -7.52 12.62 5.05
CA PHE A 149 -6.57 12.65 6.17
C PHE A 149 -6.45 14.03 6.85
N VAL A 150 -7.56 14.75 7.04
CA VAL A 150 -7.55 16.06 7.71
C VAL A 150 -6.98 15.99 9.13
N GLU A 151 -7.09 14.83 9.78
CA GLU A 151 -6.59 14.51 11.10
C GLU A 151 -5.06 14.47 11.22
N ILE A 152 -4.33 14.31 10.10
CA ILE A 152 -2.85 14.35 10.08
C ILE A 152 -2.30 15.70 9.62
N GLY A 153 -3.17 16.68 9.34
CA GLY A 153 -2.84 18.06 8.96
C GLY A 153 -3.35 18.45 7.57
N GLU A 154 -3.20 19.73 7.22
CA GLU A 154 -3.63 20.30 5.93
C GLU A 154 -2.87 19.69 4.74
N ALA A 155 -3.57 19.51 3.61
CA ALA A 155 -2.93 19.08 2.38
C ALA A 155 -1.89 20.12 1.94
N PRO A 156 -0.65 19.72 1.57
CA PRO A 156 0.33 20.65 1.02
C PRO A 156 -0.23 21.39 -0.22
N PRO A 157 0.38 22.48 -0.70
CA PRO A 157 0.03 23.04 -2.01
C PRO A 157 0.26 22.02 -3.15
N ALA A 158 -0.54 22.10 -4.23
CA ALA A 158 -0.49 21.13 -5.32
C ALA A 158 0.91 21.02 -5.97
N ALA A 159 1.62 22.14 -6.14
CA ALA A 159 3.00 22.15 -6.59
C ALA A 159 3.95 21.35 -5.66
N ALA A 160 3.79 21.47 -4.34
CA ALA A 160 4.60 20.72 -3.38
C ALA A 160 4.27 19.22 -3.41
N ALA A 161 2.99 18.87 -3.54
CA ALA A 161 2.57 17.48 -3.68
C ALA A 161 3.12 16.81 -4.94
N ARG A 162 3.10 17.52 -6.09
CA ARG A 162 3.72 17.07 -7.34
C ARG A 162 5.23 16.82 -7.18
N ALA A 163 5.95 17.75 -6.52
CA ALA A 163 7.38 17.59 -6.26
C ALA A 163 7.68 16.40 -5.33
N ARG A 164 6.83 16.14 -4.32
CA ARG A 164 6.93 14.96 -3.45
C ARG A 164 6.69 13.66 -4.21
N LEU A 165 5.67 13.62 -5.06
CA LEU A 165 5.39 12.46 -5.90
C LEU A 165 6.56 12.13 -6.85
N GLN A 166 7.23 13.14 -7.41
CA GLN A 166 8.44 12.93 -8.22
C GLN A 166 9.56 12.27 -7.41
N ARG A 167 9.71 12.59 -6.12
CA ARG A 167 10.67 11.90 -5.23
C ARG A 167 10.26 10.46 -4.95
N VAL A 168 8.96 10.20 -4.77
CA VAL A 168 8.42 8.83 -4.66
C VAL A 168 8.77 8.01 -5.91
N VAL A 169 8.58 8.58 -7.11
CA VAL A 169 8.96 7.95 -8.37
C VAL A 169 10.45 7.64 -8.42
N ALA A 170 11.30 8.56 -7.96
CA ALA A 170 12.75 8.34 -7.89
C ALA A 170 13.10 7.19 -6.92
N VAL A 171 12.50 7.15 -5.72
CA VAL A 171 12.69 6.05 -4.76
C VAL A 171 12.26 4.70 -5.36
N LEU A 172 11.09 4.65 -6.00
CA LEU A 172 10.58 3.43 -6.65
C LEU A 172 11.54 2.91 -7.74
N ALA A 173 12.06 3.79 -8.58
CA ALA A 173 13.02 3.43 -9.63
C ALA A 173 14.34 2.85 -9.09
N HIS A 174 14.74 3.23 -7.87
CA HIS A 174 15.98 2.77 -7.22
C HIS A 174 15.77 1.62 -6.23
N THR A 175 14.55 1.06 -6.13
CA THR A 175 14.20 0.02 -5.15
C THR A 175 15.19 -1.16 -5.12
N ARG A 176 15.76 -1.54 -6.27
CA ARG A 176 16.70 -2.67 -6.37
C ARG A 176 17.98 -2.50 -5.55
N SER A 177 18.37 -1.28 -5.21
CA SER A 177 19.55 -0.97 -4.39
C SER A 177 19.20 -0.56 -2.96
N LEU A 178 17.94 -0.71 -2.55
CA LEU A 178 17.41 -0.19 -1.30
C LEU A 178 16.75 -1.27 -0.43
N PRO A 179 16.68 -1.10 0.90
CA PRO A 179 15.89 -1.97 1.75
C PRO A 179 14.39 -1.85 1.43
N VAL A 180 13.80 -2.91 0.87
CA VAL A 180 12.39 -2.91 0.43
C VAL A 180 11.39 -2.47 1.52
N PRO A 181 11.51 -2.90 2.80
CA PRO A 181 10.60 -2.40 3.85
C PRO A 181 10.65 -0.87 4.03
N VAL A 182 11.83 -0.26 3.88
CA VAL A 182 11.99 1.21 3.96
C VAL A 182 11.38 1.89 2.74
N VAL A 183 11.61 1.34 1.55
CA VAL A 183 10.99 1.84 0.30
C VAL A 183 9.47 1.81 0.41
N ALA A 184 8.90 0.67 0.83
CA ALA A 184 7.47 0.48 1.03
C ALA A 184 6.90 1.52 2.01
N ALA A 185 7.55 1.69 3.17
CA ALA A 185 7.15 2.69 4.17
C ALA A 185 7.19 4.13 3.62
N LEU A 186 8.26 4.52 2.93
CA LEU A 186 8.40 5.86 2.35
C LEU A 186 7.35 6.13 1.28
N VAL A 187 7.14 5.19 0.35
CA VAL A 187 6.14 5.33 -0.71
C VAL A 187 4.76 5.52 -0.10
N HIS A 188 4.40 4.71 0.89
CA HIS A 188 3.13 4.82 1.58
C HIS A 188 2.95 6.19 2.24
N ALA A 189 3.86 6.58 3.13
CA ALA A 189 3.73 7.83 3.87
C ALA A 189 3.80 9.06 2.95
N GLU A 190 4.68 9.08 1.95
CA GLU A 190 4.76 10.20 1.03
C GLU A 190 3.48 10.36 0.20
N ILE A 191 2.85 9.28 -0.27
CA ILE A 191 1.56 9.38 -0.98
C ILE A 191 0.48 9.93 -0.03
N VAL A 192 0.34 9.34 1.17
CA VAL A 192 -0.70 9.74 2.13
C VAL A 192 -0.51 11.17 2.61
N THR A 193 0.71 11.60 2.91
CA THR A 193 0.97 12.92 3.51
C THR A 193 1.16 14.02 2.46
N ALA A 194 1.57 13.69 1.23
CA ALA A 194 1.63 14.66 0.14
C ALA A 194 0.25 14.92 -0.49
N ARG A 195 -0.65 13.92 -0.44
CA ARG A 195 -1.96 13.94 -1.11
C ARG A 195 -1.85 14.44 -2.54
N PRO A 196 -1.09 13.73 -3.41
CA PRO A 196 -0.91 14.15 -4.79
C PRO A 196 -2.21 14.13 -5.59
N PHE A 197 -3.22 13.38 -5.17
CA PHE A 197 -4.52 13.28 -5.85
C PHE A 197 -5.61 14.00 -5.07
N THR A 198 -6.69 14.41 -5.74
CA THR A 198 -7.85 15.05 -5.09
C THR A 198 -8.61 14.07 -4.18
N ARG A 199 -8.58 12.77 -4.51
CA ARG A 199 -9.14 11.67 -3.72
C ARG A 199 -8.41 10.34 -4.02
N GLY A 200 -8.60 9.33 -3.18
CA GLY A 200 -8.05 7.98 -3.32
C GLY A 200 -6.62 7.79 -2.81
N ASN A 201 -6.02 8.76 -2.11
CA ASN A 201 -4.60 8.71 -1.75
C ASN A 201 -4.28 7.54 -0.79
N GLY A 202 -5.17 7.25 0.16
CA GLY A 202 -5.01 6.12 1.09
C GLY A 202 -5.01 4.77 0.37
N VAL A 203 -6.01 4.56 -0.50
CA VAL A 203 -6.14 3.36 -1.31
C VAL A 203 -4.93 3.18 -2.25
N VAL A 204 -4.50 4.26 -2.90
CA VAL A 204 -3.31 4.24 -3.79
C VAL A 204 -2.04 3.92 -3.01
N ALA A 205 -1.85 4.49 -1.81
CA ALA A 205 -0.69 4.22 -0.98
C ALA A 205 -0.58 2.74 -0.58
N ARG A 206 -1.69 2.16 -0.12
CA ARG A 206 -1.78 0.73 0.26
C ARG A 206 -1.55 -0.19 -0.94
N ALA A 207 -2.19 0.09 -2.07
CA ALA A 207 -2.01 -0.68 -3.30
C ALA A 207 -0.57 -0.58 -3.85
N ALA A 208 0.04 0.61 -3.80
CA ALA A 208 1.43 0.81 -4.19
C ALA A 208 2.39 0.06 -3.25
N GLU A 209 2.14 0.09 -1.94
CA GLU A 209 2.92 -0.67 -0.96
C GLU A 209 2.89 -2.17 -1.26
N ARG A 210 1.70 -2.77 -1.45
CA ARG A 210 1.58 -4.18 -1.86
C ARG A 210 2.43 -4.48 -3.09
N ALA A 211 2.30 -3.64 -4.12
CA ALA A 211 3.02 -3.84 -5.37
C ALA A 211 4.55 -3.74 -5.17
N VAL A 212 5.04 -2.83 -4.32
CA VAL A 212 6.45 -2.69 -3.96
C VAL A 212 6.96 -3.90 -3.18
N VAL A 213 6.22 -4.37 -2.18
CA VAL A 213 6.57 -5.56 -1.38
C VAL A 213 6.73 -6.79 -2.28
N GLN A 214 5.84 -6.95 -3.26
CA GLN A 214 5.91 -8.04 -4.21
C GLN A 214 7.04 -7.87 -5.24
N ALA A 215 7.06 -6.75 -5.97
CA ALA A 215 8.00 -6.52 -7.06
C ALA A 215 9.44 -6.29 -6.58
N GLY A 216 9.61 -5.80 -5.34
CA GLY A 216 10.90 -5.65 -4.67
C GLY A 216 11.46 -6.97 -4.15
N GLY A 217 10.67 -8.05 -4.15
CA GLY A 217 11.12 -9.39 -3.79
C GLY A 217 11.08 -9.70 -2.29
N LEU A 218 10.43 -8.84 -1.48
CA LEU A 218 10.24 -9.11 -0.05
C LEU A 218 9.24 -10.27 0.15
N ASP A 219 8.10 -10.22 -0.55
CA ASP A 219 7.21 -11.36 -0.74
C ASP A 219 6.88 -11.57 -2.24
N PRO A 220 7.71 -12.33 -2.98
CA PRO A 220 7.46 -12.60 -4.40
C PRO A 220 6.15 -13.37 -4.67
N THR A 221 5.54 -14.00 -3.66
CA THR A 221 4.31 -14.78 -3.82
C THR A 221 3.06 -13.91 -3.87
N GLY A 222 3.13 -12.68 -3.32
CA GLY A 222 1.99 -11.76 -3.21
C GLY A 222 0.91 -12.20 -2.21
N VAL A 223 1.28 -13.05 -1.25
CA VAL A 223 0.36 -13.65 -0.27
C VAL A 223 0.32 -12.87 1.04
N ALA A 224 1.35 -12.09 1.35
CA ALA A 224 1.32 -11.18 2.50
C ALA A 224 0.24 -10.09 2.32
N VAL A 225 -0.53 -9.83 3.37
CA VAL A 225 -1.65 -8.87 3.37
C VAL A 225 -1.27 -7.63 4.19
N THR A 226 -0.48 -6.73 3.61
CA THR A 226 0.07 -5.57 4.34
C THR A 226 -1.00 -4.63 4.89
N GLU A 227 -2.15 -4.48 4.22
CA GLU A 227 -3.28 -3.67 4.71
C GLU A 227 -3.88 -4.25 5.99
N ALA A 228 -4.07 -5.57 6.05
CA ALA A 228 -4.50 -6.22 7.29
C ALA A 228 -3.48 -6.01 8.40
N GLY A 229 -2.18 -6.01 8.04
CA GLY A 229 -1.08 -5.66 8.91
C GLY A 229 -1.21 -4.27 9.54
N HIS A 230 -1.44 -3.24 8.72
CA HIS A 230 -1.68 -1.87 9.19
C HIS A 230 -2.90 -1.75 10.10
N GLY A 231 -3.93 -2.58 9.87
CA GLY A 231 -5.14 -2.62 10.68
C GLY A 231 -4.96 -3.24 12.08
N THR A 232 -3.88 -3.98 12.35
CA THR A 232 -3.73 -4.75 13.60
C THR A 232 -3.71 -3.90 14.88
N GLY A 233 -3.13 -2.70 14.81
CA GLY A 233 -3.12 -1.73 15.92
C GLY A 233 -4.36 -0.81 15.97
N GLY A 234 -5.31 -1.00 15.05
CA GLY A 234 -6.44 -0.11 14.82
C GLY A 234 -6.06 1.22 14.17
N GLY A 235 -7.09 1.99 13.80
CA GLY A 235 -6.94 3.31 13.15
C GLY A 235 -6.00 4.28 13.89
N PRO A 236 -6.03 4.39 15.23
CA PRO A 236 -5.14 5.30 15.96
C PRO A 236 -3.65 5.00 15.80
N ALA A 237 -3.25 3.72 15.70
CA ALA A 237 -1.84 3.37 15.51
C ALA A 237 -1.33 3.78 14.13
N TYR A 238 -2.13 3.50 13.09
CA TYR A 238 -1.83 3.87 11.71
C TYR A 238 -1.77 5.39 11.52
N LEU A 239 -2.82 6.10 11.94
CA LEU A 239 -2.88 7.56 11.83
C LEU A 239 -1.84 8.24 12.71
N GLY A 240 -1.61 7.76 13.94
CA GLY A 240 -0.57 8.27 14.81
C GLY A 240 0.84 8.13 14.22
N GLY A 241 1.12 7.03 13.52
CA GLY A 241 2.36 6.84 12.79
C GLY A 241 2.53 7.84 11.65
N LEU A 242 1.49 8.07 10.86
CA LEU A 242 1.48 9.07 9.79
C LEU A 242 1.61 10.50 10.34
N THR A 243 0.92 10.85 11.43
CA THR A 243 1.06 12.13 12.13
C THR A 243 2.49 12.32 12.66
N ALA A 244 3.13 11.26 13.16
CA ALA A 244 4.53 11.35 13.57
C ALA A 244 5.45 11.60 12.36
N TYR A 245 5.19 10.93 11.23
CA TYR A 245 5.95 11.12 10.00
C TYR A 245 5.88 12.57 9.49
N THR A 246 4.72 13.25 9.61
CA THR A 246 4.58 14.65 9.11
C THR A 246 5.48 15.65 9.83
N ARG A 247 6.03 15.32 11.00
CA ARG A 247 7.03 16.14 11.69
C ARG A 247 8.34 16.26 10.89
N GLY A 248 8.65 15.31 10.01
CA GLY A 248 9.84 15.32 9.17
C GLY A 248 11.16 15.14 9.94
N ASP A 249 11.12 14.68 11.19
CA ASP A 249 12.30 14.40 12.00
C ASP A 249 12.62 12.89 12.08
N ALA A 250 13.83 12.56 12.51
CA ALA A 250 14.32 11.18 12.58
C ALA A 250 13.46 10.28 13.49
N ALA A 251 12.87 10.83 14.56
CA ALA A 251 12.03 10.07 15.48
C ALA A 251 10.68 9.72 14.84
N GLY A 252 10.04 10.68 14.17
CA GLY A 252 8.79 10.47 13.45
C GLY A 252 8.93 9.50 12.29
N VAL A 253 10.00 9.64 11.50
CA VAL A 253 10.32 8.72 10.39
C VAL A 253 10.63 7.31 10.93
N GLY A 254 11.44 7.20 11.97
CA GLY A 254 11.77 5.90 12.58
C GLY A 254 10.55 5.19 13.15
N LEU A 255 9.62 5.93 13.76
CA LEU A 255 8.36 5.39 14.28
C LEU A 255 7.46 4.88 13.15
N TRP A 256 7.33 5.61 12.05
CA TRP A 256 6.56 5.16 10.89
C TRP A 256 7.17 3.93 10.21
N VAL A 257 8.49 3.91 9.98
CA VAL A 257 9.17 2.75 9.38
C VAL A 257 9.03 1.52 10.27
N THR A 258 9.10 1.69 11.59
CA THR A 258 8.84 0.60 12.55
C THR A 258 7.42 0.08 12.43
N HIS A 259 6.42 0.97 12.40
CA HIS A 259 5.01 0.60 12.18
C HIS A 259 4.82 -0.21 10.90
N CYS A 260 5.41 0.23 9.77
CA CYS A 260 5.33 -0.51 8.50
C CYS A 260 6.00 -1.89 8.58
N CYS A 261 7.15 -2.02 9.25
CA CYS A 261 7.78 -3.32 9.43
C CYS A 261 6.91 -4.28 10.27
N ASP A 262 6.31 -3.78 11.35
CA ASP A 262 5.39 -4.55 12.18
C ASP A 262 4.11 -4.94 11.40
N ALA A 263 3.60 -4.03 10.56
CA ALA A 263 2.50 -4.30 9.63
C ALA A 263 2.87 -5.38 8.61
N ILE A 264 4.08 -5.38 8.05
CA ILE A 264 4.55 -6.43 7.15
C ILE A 264 4.62 -7.78 7.86
N VAL A 265 5.14 -7.83 9.10
CA VAL A 265 5.17 -9.07 9.91
C VAL A 265 3.75 -9.60 10.14
N ALA A 266 2.83 -8.73 10.55
CA ALA A 266 1.43 -9.09 10.74
C ALA A 266 0.73 -9.53 9.44
N GLY A 267 1.04 -8.86 8.32
CA GLY A 267 0.55 -9.20 6.99
C GLY A 267 1.08 -10.55 6.50
N ALA A 268 2.33 -10.91 6.83
CA ALA A 268 2.87 -12.23 6.55
C ALA A 268 2.15 -13.32 7.36
N ALA A 269 1.86 -13.08 8.64
CA ALA A 269 1.07 -13.99 9.47
C ALA A 269 -0.38 -14.15 8.97
N GLU A 270 -0.97 -13.11 8.38
CA GLU A 270 -2.25 -13.22 7.67
C GLU A 270 -2.13 -14.09 6.42
N GLY A 271 -1.04 -13.94 5.66
CA GLY A 271 -0.72 -14.80 4.53
C GLY A 271 -0.58 -16.28 4.92
N GLU A 272 0.01 -16.59 6.09
CA GLU A 272 0.09 -17.95 6.62
C GLU A 272 -1.30 -18.53 6.91
N ARG A 273 -2.19 -17.74 7.53
CA ARG A 273 -3.59 -18.15 7.76
C ARG A 273 -4.34 -18.45 6.47
N ILE A 274 -4.09 -17.65 5.41
CA ILE A 274 -4.62 -17.92 4.08
C ILE A 274 -4.06 -19.23 3.54
N ALA A 275 -2.74 -19.41 3.60
CA ALA A 275 -2.06 -20.60 3.09
C ALA A 275 -2.55 -21.88 3.79
N ASP A 276 -2.79 -21.84 5.10
CA ASP A 276 -3.40 -22.92 5.87
C ASP A 276 -4.85 -23.22 5.44
N ALA A 277 -5.64 -22.17 5.20
CA ALA A 277 -7.02 -22.33 4.74
C ALA A 277 -7.09 -22.94 3.32
N VAL A 278 -6.20 -22.52 2.41
CA VAL A 278 -6.06 -23.10 1.07
C VAL A 278 -5.66 -24.58 1.16
N LEU A 279 -4.66 -24.90 2.00
CA LEU A 279 -4.18 -26.28 2.16
C LEU A 279 -5.27 -27.22 2.67
N ALA A 280 -6.11 -26.73 3.57
CA ALA A 280 -7.23 -27.47 4.12
C ALA A 280 -8.49 -27.48 3.22
N GLY A 281 -8.45 -26.81 2.05
CA GLY A 281 -9.59 -26.72 1.15
C GLY A 281 -10.78 -25.92 1.70
N ARG A 282 -10.54 -24.97 2.62
CA ARG A 282 -11.58 -24.17 3.30
C ARG A 282 -11.93 -22.86 2.60
N LEU A 283 -11.27 -22.53 1.49
CA LEU A 283 -11.56 -21.37 0.68
C LEU A 283 -12.30 -21.86 -0.57
N SER A 284 -13.61 -21.59 -0.63
CA SER A 284 -14.53 -21.96 -1.72
C SER A 284 -15.34 -20.75 -2.16
#